data_AF-A0A0W8FJT9-F1
#
_entry.id   AF-A0A0W8FJT9-F1
#
_cell.length_a   1.000
_cell.length_b   1.000
_cell.length_c   1.000
_cell.angle_alpha   90.00
_cell.angle_beta   90.00
_cell.angle_gamma   90.00
#
_symmetry.space_group_name_H-M   'P 1'
#
loop_
_entity.id
_entity.type
_entity.pdbx_description
1 polymer ?
#
loop_
_entity_poly.entity_id
_entity_poly.type
_entity_poly.pdbx_seq_one_letter_code
_entity_poly.pdbx_strand_id
1 'polypeptide(L)'
;MAVDLTANLAKNESEPYVKQTLDFALLEDFDHLFRFGCLMETFEGKDPDEITKGMTEIKPGRPTVVEHRHPDDSMRKHYDKDTADIKTKMNYLTIVSGEQQTELYYKSHGFMVPDNLAKKLYAEIAEIEEQHVTQYGMLGDPRESLFEKMALLQLNEAYNYYSCAQTETDPRIRSIWESFLKMEITHVQMVNDMMNRYEKRDIRDVVRADAIEPLIVFEPNKDYVNSVLEAQIDLAPYNMEFVRMRDLPDDWATFMYQRKVNAGSVPSEDVVVPESRYANLAGASMYRKVKEEMAGRAMRELRAAPPPR
;
A
#
# COMPACT_ATOMS: atom_id res chain seq x y z
N MET A 1 -8.40 -0.50 -6.81
CA MET A 1 -7.10 -0.59 -7.53
C MET A 1 -5.99 -0.95 -6.56
N ALA A 2 -5.70 -0.13 -5.53
CA ALA A 2 -4.66 -0.41 -4.52
C ALA A 2 -4.75 -1.83 -3.96
N VAL A 3 -5.89 -2.20 -3.34
CA VAL A 3 -6.12 -3.56 -2.80
C VAL A 3 -5.79 -4.68 -3.79
N ASP A 4 -6.30 -4.62 -5.02
CA ASP A 4 -6.10 -5.70 -6.01
C ASP A 4 -4.66 -5.75 -6.53
N LEU A 5 -4.04 -4.58 -6.72
CA LEU A 5 -2.65 -4.48 -7.13
C LEU A 5 -1.75 -5.04 -6.03
N THR A 6 -1.87 -4.53 -4.80
CA THR A 6 -1.07 -4.95 -3.65
C THR A 6 -1.22 -6.45 -3.39
N ALA A 7 -2.44 -7.01 -3.48
CA ALA A 7 -2.68 -8.44 -3.38
C ALA A 7 -2.01 -9.24 -4.52
N ASN A 8 -2.10 -8.78 -5.78
CA ASN A 8 -1.43 -9.43 -6.90
C ASN A 8 0.10 -9.44 -6.71
N LEU A 9 0.69 -8.31 -6.33
CA LEU A 9 2.14 -8.20 -6.12
C LEU A 9 2.58 -9.14 -4.97
N ALA A 10 1.86 -9.12 -3.84
CA ALA A 10 2.20 -9.90 -2.66
C ALA A 10 2.10 -11.43 -2.87
N LYS A 11 1.18 -11.90 -3.72
CA LYS A 11 1.06 -13.31 -4.12
C LYS A 11 2.24 -13.79 -4.96
N ASN A 12 2.86 -12.86 -5.68
CA ASN A 12 3.92 -13.11 -6.65
C ASN A 12 5.28 -12.55 -6.20
N GLU A 13 5.43 -12.29 -4.89
CA GLU A 13 6.66 -11.79 -4.29
C GLU A 13 7.43 -12.95 -3.66
N SER A 14 8.68 -13.13 -4.09
CA SER A 14 9.57 -14.19 -3.61
C SER A 14 10.35 -13.76 -2.37
N GLU A 15 10.65 -12.46 -2.22
CA GLU A 15 11.39 -11.93 -1.08
C GLU A 15 10.49 -11.80 0.16
N PRO A 16 10.69 -12.60 1.22
CA PRO A 16 9.72 -12.71 2.32
C PRO A 16 9.45 -11.38 3.04
N TYR A 17 10.47 -10.53 3.18
CA TYR A 17 10.32 -9.24 3.85
C TYR A 17 9.54 -8.22 3.00
N VAL A 18 9.78 -8.19 1.69
CA VAL A 18 9.02 -7.35 0.75
C VAL A 18 7.57 -7.82 0.71
N LYS A 19 7.36 -9.14 0.65
CA LYS A 19 6.03 -9.75 0.72
C LYS A 19 5.28 -9.37 1.99
N GLN A 20 5.94 -9.48 3.15
CA GLN A 20 5.36 -9.11 4.43
C GLN A 20 5.03 -7.61 4.50
N THR A 21 5.81 -6.75 3.84
CA THR A 21 5.53 -5.31 3.76
C THR A 21 4.28 -5.03 2.92
N LEU A 22 4.13 -5.70 1.78
CA LEU A 22 2.92 -5.64 0.95
C LEU A 22 1.68 -6.17 1.70
N ASP A 23 1.80 -7.32 2.35
CA ASP A 23 0.70 -7.92 3.11
C ASP A 23 0.27 -7.04 4.30
N PHE A 24 1.22 -6.35 4.93
CA PHE A 24 0.94 -5.44 6.03
C PHE A 24 0.11 -4.24 5.55
N ALA A 25 0.54 -3.55 4.50
CA ALA A 25 -0.16 -2.37 3.97
C ALA A 25 -1.45 -2.72 3.22
N LEU A 26 -1.56 -3.92 2.62
CA LEU A 26 -2.79 -4.41 2.00
C LEU A 26 -4.01 -4.30 2.92
N LEU A 27 -3.84 -4.55 4.23
CA LEU A 27 -4.93 -4.44 5.19
C LEU A 27 -5.33 -3.01 5.51
N GLU A 28 -4.45 -2.03 5.32
CA GLU A 28 -4.71 -0.59 5.49
C GLU A 28 -5.51 -0.09 4.27
N ASP A 29 -5.01 -0.35 3.05
CA ASP A 29 -5.73 -0.05 1.79
C ASP A 29 -7.13 -0.67 1.75
N PHE A 30 -7.24 -1.89 2.29
CA PHE A 30 -8.52 -2.58 2.36
C PHE A 30 -9.50 -1.91 3.32
N ASP A 31 -9.02 -1.35 4.43
CA ASP A 31 -9.86 -0.54 5.32
C ASP A 31 -10.23 0.80 4.67
N HIS A 32 -9.32 1.44 3.94
CA HIS A 32 -9.62 2.68 3.22
C HIS A 32 -10.72 2.51 2.19
N LEU A 33 -10.68 1.41 1.41
CA LEU A 33 -11.76 1.03 0.50
C LEU A 33 -13.10 0.93 1.25
N PHE A 34 -13.10 0.30 2.42
CA PHE A 34 -14.28 0.21 3.27
C PHE A 34 -14.75 1.58 3.78
N ARG A 35 -13.85 2.47 4.21
CA ARG A 35 -14.21 3.82 4.69
C ARG A 35 -14.80 4.70 3.60
N PHE A 36 -14.19 4.69 2.41
CA PHE A 36 -14.75 5.37 1.25
C PHE A 36 -16.06 4.72 0.78
N GLY A 37 -16.22 3.41 0.97
CA GLY A 37 -17.48 2.72 0.72
C GLY A 37 -18.62 3.20 1.64
N CYS A 38 -18.35 3.33 2.94
CA CYS A 38 -19.29 3.92 3.91
C CYS A 38 -19.64 5.38 3.56
N LEU A 39 -18.63 6.16 3.13
CA LEU A 39 -18.84 7.54 2.67
C LEU A 39 -19.76 7.59 1.43
N MET A 40 -19.50 6.73 0.43
CA MET A 40 -20.29 6.63 -0.80
C MET A 40 -21.74 6.23 -0.51
N GLU A 41 -21.97 5.25 0.37
CA GLU A 41 -23.32 4.89 0.79
C GLU A 41 -24.04 6.06 1.47
N THR A 42 -23.36 6.72 2.42
CA THR A 42 -23.97 7.79 3.21
C THR A 42 -24.30 9.02 2.37
N PHE A 43 -23.44 9.38 1.42
CA PHE A 43 -23.58 10.63 0.65
C PHE A 43 -24.25 10.48 -0.70
N GLU A 44 -24.02 9.35 -1.37
CA GLU A 44 -24.60 9.10 -2.69
C GLU A 44 -25.77 8.13 -2.65
N GLY A 45 -25.99 7.42 -1.54
CA GLY A 45 -27.01 6.38 -1.43
C GLY A 45 -26.73 5.17 -2.33
N LYS A 46 -25.48 5.00 -2.75
CA LYS A 46 -25.06 3.96 -3.70
C LYS A 46 -24.35 2.81 -3.00
N ASP A 47 -24.45 1.61 -3.57
CA ASP A 47 -23.74 0.44 -3.09
C ASP A 47 -22.28 0.46 -3.59
N PRO A 48 -21.27 0.52 -2.70
CA PRO A 48 -19.87 0.51 -3.12
C PRO A 48 -19.45 -0.79 -3.83
N ASP A 49 -20.19 -1.89 -3.69
CA ASP A 49 -19.95 -3.13 -4.46
C ASP A 49 -20.20 -2.93 -5.97
N GLU A 50 -20.96 -1.91 -6.37
CA GLU A 50 -21.12 -1.53 -7.78
C GLU A 50 -19.79 -1.07 -8.42
N ILE A 51 -18.87 -0.52 -7.62
CA ILE A 51 -17.54 -0.09 -8.06
C ILE A 51 -16.59 -1.29 -8.14
N THR A 52 -16.56 -2.12 -7.09
CA THR A 52 -15.67 -3.30 -7.04
C THR A 52 -16.16 -4.46 -7.88
N LYS A 53 -17.44 -4.43 -8.30
CA LYS A 53 -18.10 -5.47 -9.10
C LYS A 53 -17.96 -6.86 -8.49
N GLY A 54 -17.96 -6.93 -7.16
CA GLY A 54 -17.77 -8.16 -6.42
C GLY A 54 -16.41 -8.83 -6.60
N MET A 55 -15.40 -8.17 -7.18
CA MET A 55 -14.02 -8.71 -7.25
C MET A 55 -13.30 -8.57 -5.90
N THR A 56 -13.56 -7.46 -5.21
CA THR A 56 -13.04 -7.12 -3.89
C THR A 56 -14.21 -6.87 -2.94
N GLU A 57 -14.16 -7.46 -1.74
CA GLU A 57 -15.24 -7.32 -0.75
C GLU A 57 -15.24 -5.92 -0.12
N ILE A 58 -16.42 -5.37 0.17
CA ILE A 58 -16.55 -4.17 0.99
C ILE A 58 -16.72 -4.58 2.45
N LYS A 59 -15.61 -4.64 3.19
CA LYS A 59 -15.59 -4.88 4.64
C LYS A 59 -14.31 -4.32 5.27
N PRO A 60 -14.24 -4.12 6.59
CA PRO A 60 -13.10 -3.48 7.22
C PRO A 60 -11.80 -4.29 7.08
N GLY A 61 -10.68 -3.57 7.06
CA GLY A 61 -9.33 -4.10 7.12
C GLY A 61 -8.71 -3.88 8.49
N ARG A 62 -7.44 -3.49 8.55
CA ARG A 62 -6.85 -2.95 9.79
C ARG A 62 -7.52 -1.59 10.02
N PRO A 63 -8.13 -1.29 11.18
CA PRO A 63 -8.87 -0.04 11.34
C PRO A 63 -7.98 1.21 11.18
N THR A 64 -8.34 2.17 10.33
CA THR A 64 -7.57 3.40 10.08
C THR A 64 -7.14 4.16 11.35
N VAL A 65 -7.98 4.17 12.38
CA VAL A 65 -7.66 4.77 13.68
C VAL A 65 -6.39 4.19 14.33
N VAL A 66 -6.00 2.95 14.02
CA VAL A 66 -4.77 2.31 14.54
C VAL A 66 -3.61 2.30 13.54
N GLU A 67 -3.79 2.84 12.33
CA GLU A 67 -2.75 2.84 11.28
C GLU A 67 -1.74 3.97 11.46
N HIS A 68 -2.19 5.13 11.97
CA HIS A 68 -1.33 6.28 12.29
C HIS A 68 -0.12 5.84 13.10
N ARG A 69 1.09 6.08 12.60
CA ARG A 69 2.32 5.65 13.28
C ARG A 69 3.37 6.73 13.35
N HIS A 70 4.19 6.66 14.40
CA HIS A 70 5.36 7.51 14.51
C HIS A 70 6.30 7.26 13.30
N PRO A 71 6.93 8.29 12.73
CA PRO A 71 7.76 8.15 11.51
C PRO A 71 8.84 7.06 11.60
N ASP A 72 9.44 6.85 12.77
CA ASP A 72 10.43 5.78 13.00
C ASP A 72 9.88 4.38 12.68
N ASP A 73 8.58 4.16 12.89
CA ASP A 73 7.92 2.89 12.60
C ASP A 73 7.48 2.75 11.13
N SER A 74 7.68 3.78 10.30
CA SER A 74 7.54 3.69 8.84
C SER A 74 8.83 3.20 8.16
N MET A 75 9.96 3.15 8.88
CA MET A 75 11.25 2.73 8.33
C MET A 75 11.26 1.23 7.99
N ARG A 76 11.87 0.86 6.86
CA ARG A 76 11.99 -0.54 6.40
C ARG A 76 13.41 -0.88 6.00
N LYS A 77 13.68 -2.19 5.94
CA LYS A 77 14.89 -2.73 5.31
C LYS A 77 14.73 -2.67 3.79
N HIS A 78 15.85 -2.52 3.09
CA HIS A 78 15.87 -2.62 1.63
C HIS A 78 16.14 -4.05 1.16
N TYR A 79 15.73 -4.39 -0.06
CA TYR A 79 16.20 -5.62 -0.72
C TYR A 79 17.69 -5.50 -1.07
N ASP A 80 18.39 -6.62 -1.30
CA ASP A 80 19.76 -6.59 -1.81
C ASP A 80 19.75 -6.54 -3.35
N LYS A 81 20.26 -5.47 -3.94
CA LYS A 81 20.23 -5.26 -5.40
C LYS A 81 20.87 -6.36 -6.22
N ASP A 82 21.83 -7.10 -5.65
CA ASP A 82 22.62 -8.10 -6.36
C ASP A 82 22.02 -9.51 -6.26
N THR A 83 21.18 -9.77 -5.24
CA THR A 83 20.55 -11.09 -5.03
C THR A 83 19.03 -11.09 -5.20
N ALA A 84 18.36 -9.95 -5.04
CA ALA A 84 16.91 -9.88 -5.17
C ALA A 84 16.46 -10.21 -6.61
N ASP A 85 15.34 -10.91 -6.71
CA ASP A 85 14.73 -11.27 -7.99
C ASP A 85 14.33 -10.00 -8.78
N ILE A 86 14.40 -10.06 -10.11
CA ILE A 86 13.93 -8.95 -10.94
C ILE A 86 12.46 -8.62 -10.66
N LYS A 87 11.64 -9.64 -10.39
CA LYS A 87 10.23 -9.51 -10.04
C LYS A 87 10.03 -8.70 -8.77
N THR A 88 10.87 -8.88 -7.74
CA THR A 88 10.85 -8.05 -6.53
C THR A 88 11.07 -6.58 -6.86
N LYS A 89 12.03 -6.28 -7.76
CA LYS A 89 12.31 -4.91 -8.20
C LYS A 89 11.15 -4.30 -8.97
N MET A 90 10.48 -5.08 -9.82
CA MET A 90 9.28 -4.63 -10.54
C MET A 90 8.10 -4.40 -9.58
N ASN A 91 7.86 -5.33 -8.65
CA ASN A 91 6.82 -5.19 -7.64
C ASN A 91 7.05 -3.92 -6.80
N TYR A 92 8.29 -3.69 -6.34
CA TYR A 92 8.71 -2.49 -5.62
C TYR A 92 8.42 -1.21 -6.41
N LEU A 93 8.90 -1.12 -7.66
CA LEU A 93 8.72 0.10 -8.46
C LEU A 93 7.25 0.37 -8.80
N THR A 94 6.47 -0.68 -9.04
CA THR A 94 5.04 -0.57 -9.31
C THR A 94 4.26 -0.13 -8.08
N ILE A 95 4.51 -0.72 -6.90
CA ILE A 95 3.78 -0.33 -5.69
C ILE A 95 4.15 1.09 -5.24
N VAL A 96 5.44 1.47 -5.26
CA VAL A 96 5.87 2.82 -4.90
C VAL A 96 5.22 3.86 -5.80
N SER A 97 5.20 3.62 -7.12
CA SER A 97 4.56 4.52 -8.07
C SER A 97 3.03 4.58 -7.85
N GLY A 98 2.42 3.45 -7.52
CA GLY A 98 1.00 3.33 -7.19
C GLY A 98 0.62 4.20 -5.99
N GLU A 99 1.32 4.04 -4.86
CA GLU A 99 1.04 4.82 -3.66
C GLU A 99 1.36 6.30 -3.82
N GLN A 100 2.45 6.63 -4.51
CA GLN A 100 2.76 8.03 -4.79
C GLN A 100 1.65 8.70 -5.59
N GLN A 101 1.06 8.01 -6.57
CA GLN A 101 -0.07 8.53 -7.33
C GLN A 101 -1.33 8.68 -6.46
N THR A 102 -1.61 7.72 -5.58
CA THR A 102 -2.75 7.75 -4.64
C THR A 102 -2.61 8.90 -3.64
N GLU A 103 -1.45 9.01 -2.99
CA GLU A 103 -1.09 10.08 -2.05
C GLU A 103 -1.25 11.46 -2.71
N LEU A 104 -0.65 11.64 -3.89
CA LEU A 104 -0.73 12.89 -4.63
C LEU A 104 -2.16 13.23 -5.00
N TYR A 105 -2.97 12.25 -5.42
CA TYR A 105 -4.38 12.47 -5.71
C TYR A 105 -5.13 12.99 -4.48
N TYR A 106 -5.03 12.32 -3.33
CA TYR A 106 -5.71 12.76 -2.11
C TYR A 106 -5.24 14.14 -1.63
N LYS A 107 -3.94 14.42 -1.65
CA LYS A 107 -3.39 15.72 -1.24
C LYS A 107 -3.77 16.86 -2.19
N SER A 108 -3.83 16.61 -3.50
CA SER A 108 -4.10 17.64 -4.51
C SER A 108 -5.57 17.80 -4.89
N HIS A 109 -6.42 16.80 -4.61
CA HIS A 109 -7.83 16.82 -5.00
C HIS A 109 -8.79 16.67 -3.82
N GLY A 110 -8.37 16.09 -2.68
CA GLY A 110 -9.25 15.82 -1.53
C GLY A 110 -9.92 17.06 -0.96
N PHE A 111 -9.24 18.21 -0.98
CA PHE A 111 -9.82 19.48 -0.51
C PHE A 111 -10.95 20.02 -1.41
N MET A 112 -11.05 19.54 -2.65
CA MET A 112 -12.07 19.98 -3.62
C MET A 112 -13.43 19.32 -3.39
N VAL A 113 -13.49 18.22 -2.63
CA VAL A 113 -14.75 17.55 -2.31
C VAL A 113 -15.62 18.50 -1.47
N PRO A 114 -16.90 18.78 -1.80
CA PRO A 114 -17.66 19.83 -1.10
C PRO A 114 -17.91 19.55 0.38
N ASP A 115 -18.17 18.29 0.73
CA ASP A 115 -18.53 17.87 2.08
C ASP A 115 -17.35 17.90 3.06
N ASN A 116 -17.59 18.36 4.29
CA ASN A 116 -16.55 18.51 5.29
C ASN A 116 -16.05 17.19 5.89
N LEU A 117 -16.92 16.20 6.09
CA LEU A 117 -16.52 14.88 6.57
C LEU A 117 -15.72 14.15 5.50
N ALA A 118 -16.13 14.24 4.23
CA ALA A 118 -15.34 13.72 3.12
C ALA A 118 -13.95 14.36 3.07
N LYS A 119 -13.83 15.70 3.08
CA LYS A 119 -12.52 16.38 3.09
C LYS A 119 -11.60 15.88 4.20
N LYS A 120 -12.16 15.69 5.40
CA LYS A 120 -11.42 15.18 6.55
C LYS A 120 -10.97 13.73 6.36
N LEU A 121 -11.83 12.87 5.81
CA LEU A 121 -11.47 11.48 5.48
C LEU A 121 -10.34 11.44 4.44
N TYR A 122 -10.45 12.23 3.37
CA TYR A 122 -9.40 12.35 2.36
C TYR A 122 -8.08 12.85 2.98
N ALA A 123 -8.13 13.81 3.90
CA ALA A 123 -6.95 14.32 4.57
C ALA A 123 -6.31 13.30 5.54
N GLU A 124 -7.12 12.55 6.28
CA GLU A 124 -6.65 11.49 7.17
C GLU A 124 -5.98 10.36 6.38
N ILE A 125 -6.65 9.84 5.35
CA ILE A 125 -6.10 8.76 4.53
C ILE A 125 -4.86 9.25 3.78
N ALA A 126 -4.82 10.49 3.29
CA ALA A 126 -3.61 11.07 2.69
C ALA A 126 -2.38 11.07 3.62
N GLU A 127 -2.57 11.18 4.94
CA GLU A 127 -1.47 11.06 5.91
C GLU A 127 -0.98 9.61 6.01
N ILE A 128 -1.89 8.63 5.93
CA ILE A 128 -1.52 7.21 5.86
C ILE A 128 -0.80 6.88 4.55
N GLU A 129 -1.29 7.38 3.41
CA GLU A 129 -0.62 7.15 2.12
C GLU A 129 0.81 7.68 2.10
N GLU A 130 1.10 8.80 2.78
CA GLU A 130 2.46 9.29 2.95
C GLU A 130 3.34 8.30 3.75
N GLN A 131 2.77 7.62 4.74
CA GLN A 131 3.45 6.56 5.47
C GLN A 131 3.69 5.33 4.58
N HIS A 132 2.81 5.03 3.63
CA HIS A 132 2.98 3.95 2.65
C HIS A 132 4.07 4.29 1.64
N VAL A 133 4.08 5.51 1.10
CA VAL A 133 5.15 6.00 0.21
C VAL A 133 6.52 5.91 0.90
N THR A 134 6.61 6.33 2.16
CA THR A 134 7.84 6.19 2.95
C THR A 134 8.22 4.71 3.15
N GLN A 135 7.25 3.90 3.57
CA GLN A 135 7.45 2.47 3.83
C GLN A 135 7.98 1.74 2.59
N TYR A 136 7.29 1.87 1.46
CA TYR A 136 7.68 1.19 0.24
C TYR A 136 8.93 1.80 -0.36
N GLY A 137 9.09 3.13 -0.35
CA GLY A 137 10.29 3.81 -0.86
C GLY A 137 11.59 3.37 -0.18
N MET A 138 11.52 2.92 1.08
CA MET A 138 12.66 2.36 1.81
C MET A 138 13.05 0.93 1.40
N LEU A 139 12.20 0.22 0.65
CA LEU A 139 12.54 -1.12 0.15
C LEU A 139 13.62 -1.07 -0.96
N GLY A 140 13.75 0.05 -1.67
CA GLY A 140 14.75 0.24 -2.72
C GLY A 140 16.19 0.24 -2.18
N ASP A 141 17.08 -0.50 -2.83
CA ASP A 141 18.48 -0.60 -2.38
C ASP A 141 19.24 0.73 -2.64
N PRO A 142 19.82 1.36 -1.60
CA PRO A 142 20.52 2.62 -1.73
C PRO A 142 21.83 2.52 -2.53
N ARG A 143 22.34 1.31 -2.79
CA ARG A 143 23.59 1.04 -3.52
C ARG A 143 23.39 0.98 -5.04
N GLU A 144 22.15 1.04 -5.53
CA GLU A 144 21.88 1.09 -6.97
C GLU A 144 22.41 2.40 -7.58
N SER A 145 23.14 2.28 -8.68
CA SER A 145 23.60 3.45 -9.44
C SER A 145 22.42 4.20 -10.06
N LEU A 146 22.62 5.47 -10.43
CA LEU A 146 21.59 6.24 -11.13
C LEU A 146 21.15 5.56 -12.44
N PHE A 147 22.08 4.95 -13.17
CA PHE A 147 21.74 4.22 -14.39
C PHE A 147 21.02 2.90 -14.10
N GLU A 148 21.37 2.18 -13.02
CA GLU A 148 20.61 1.00 -12.59
C GLU A 148 19.17 1.36 -12.24
N LYS A 149 18.96 2.45 -11.49
CA LYS A 149 17.62 2.95 -11.14
C LYS A 149 16.81 3.34 -12.38
N MET A 150 17.42 4.09 -13.30
CA MET A 150 16.76 4.46 -14.56
C MET A 150 16.41 3.22 -15.40
N ALA A 151 17.32 2.24 -15.48
CA ALA A 151 17.09 1.01 -16.23
C ALA A 151 15.93 0.22 -15.66
N LEU A 152 15.90 0.03 -14.33
CA LEU A 152 14.80 -0.66 -13.65
C LEU A 152 13.47 0.09 -13.81
N LEU A 153 13.47 1.42 -13.73
CA LEU A 153 12.26 2.22 -13.91
C LEU A 153 11.67 2.07 -15.33
N GLN A 154 12.49 2.24 -16.38
CA GLN A 154 12.02 2.08 -17.76
C GLN A 154 11.60 0.64 -18.07
N LEU A 155 12.31 -0.34 -17.49
CA LEU A 155 11.93 -1.75 -17.59
C LEU A 155 10.59 -2.03 -16.91
N ASN A 156 10.34 -1.41 -15.75
CA ASN A 156 9.08 -1.56 -15.02
C ASN A 156 7.89 -0.98 -15.77
N GLU A 157 8.04 0.20 -16.39
CA GLU A 157 7.03 0.79 -17.26
C GLU A 157 6.69 -0.14 -18.43
N ALA A 158 7.72 -0.65 -19.13
CA ALA A 158 7.54 -1.63 -20.21
C ALA A 158 6.84 -2.91 -19.69
N TYR A 159 7.24 -3.42 -18.53
CA TYR A 159 6.65 -4.61 -17.92
C TYR A 159 5.18 -4.42 -17.53
N ASN A 160 4.80 -3.25 -17.02
CA ASN A 160 3.42 -2.91 -16.70
C ASN A 160 2.54 -2.88 -17.96
N TYR A 161 2.98 -2.16 -19.01
CA TYR A 161 2.25 -2.13 -20.28
C TYR A 161 2.20 -3.50 -20.95
N TYR A 162 3.27 -4.30 -20.85
CA TYR A 162 3.29 -5.67 -21.34
C TYR A 162 2.24 -6.52 -20.63
N SER A 163 2.18 -6.47 -19.30
CA SER A 163 1.16 -7.16 -18.50
C SER A 163 -0.25 -6.78 -18.95
N CYS A 164 -0.56 -5.49 -19.07
CA CYS A 164 -1.85 -5.02 -19.56
C CYS A 164 -2.16 -5.50 -20.98
N ALA A 165 -1.19 -5.44 -21.90
CA ALA A 165 -1.39 -5.89 -23.28
C ALA A 165 -1.67 -7.40 -23.38
N GLN A 166 -0.98 -8.22 -22.57
CA GLN A 166 -1.17 -9.67 -22.56
C GLN A 166 -2.54 -10.07 -21.99
N THR A 167 -3.10 -9.30 -21.06
CA THR A 167 -4.34 -9.64 -20.36
C THR A 167 -5.58 -8.94 -20.92
N GLU A 168 -5.40 -7.87 -21.71
CA GLU A 168 -6.50 -7.11 -22.30
C GLU A 168 -7.26 -7.95 -23.35
N THR A 169 -8.59 -7.97 -23.25
CA THR A 169 -9.46 -8.77 -24.13
C THR A 169 -9.99 -7.98 -25.32
N ASP A 170 -10.14 -6.65 -25.20
CA ASP A 170 -10.55 -5.80 -26.31
C ASP A 170 -9.33 -5.45 -27.18
N PRO A 171 -9.28 -5.89 -28.46
CA PRO A 171 -8.14 -5.65 -29.33
C PRO A 171 -7.87 -4.15 -29.58
N ARG A 172 -8.88 -3.29 -29.47
CA ARG A 172 -8.70 -1.83 -29.63
C ARG A 172 -7.92 -1.25 -28.47
N ILE A 173 -8.28 -1.63 -27.24
CA ILE A 173 -7.58 -1.18 -26.02
C ILE A 173 -6.20 -1.82 -25.96
N ARG A 174 -6.07 -3.10 -26.34
CA ARG A 174 -4.78 -3.79 -26.41
C ARG A 174 -3.78 -3.03 -27.30
N SER A 175 -4.23 -2.53 -28.45
CA SER A 175 -3.37 -1.75 -29.36
C SER A 175 -2.80 -0.47 -28.72
N ILE A 176 -3.50 0.11 -27.74
CA ILE A 176 -3.05 1.27 -26.98
C ILE A 176 -1.93 0.85 -26.02
N TRP A 177 -2.13 -0.23 -25.25
CA TRP A 177 -1.11 -0.80 -24.38
C TRP A 177 0.15 -1.20 -25.16
N GLU A 178 0.00 -1.87 -26.31
CA GLU A 178 1.11 -2.23 -27.19
C GLU A 178 1.86 -1.01 -27.75
N SER A 179 1.16 0.12 -27.94
CA SER A 179 1.78 1.36 -28.40
C SER A 179 2.65 1.97 -27.31
N PHE A 180 2.16 2.04 -26.08
CA PHE A 180 2.96 2.50 -24.93
C PHE A 180 4.11 1.55 -24.63
N LEU A 181 3.88 0.23 -24.67
CA LEU A 181 4.95 -0.77 -24.54
C LEU A 181 6.11 -0.53 -25.52
N LYS A 182 5.81 -0.21 -26.79
CA LYS A 182 6.85 0.09 -27.79
C LYS A 182 7.65 1.36 -27.44
N MET A 183 6.99 2.37 -26.87
CA MET A 183 7.66 3.59 -26.40
C MET A 183 8.61 3.25 -25.25
N GLU A 184 8.16 2.50 -24.26
CA GLU A 184 8.99 2.16 -23.10
C GLU A 184 10.13 1.20 -23.46
N ILE A 185 9.93 0.25 -24.38
CA ILE A 185 11.04 -0.55 -24.94
C ILE A 185 12.10 0.34 -25.59
N THR A 186 11.68 1.43 -26.26
CA THR A 186 12.63 2.41 -26.83
C THR A 186 13.41 3.10 -25.72
N HIS A 187 12.76 3.50 -24.62
CA HIS A 187 13.46 4.09 -23.48
C HIS A 187 14.43 3.12 -22.81
N VAL A 188 14.05 1.83 -22.66
CA VAL A 188 14.95 0.78 -22.16
C VAL A 188 16.21 0.68 -23.02
N GLN A 189 16.07 0.72 -24.36
CA GLN A 189 17.22 0.72 -25.28
C GLN A 189 18.09 1.97 -25.11
N MET A 190 17.48 3.16 -24.98
CA MET A 190 18.21 4.41 -24.75
C MET A 190 18.99 4.39 -23.44
N VAL A 191 18.43 3.84 -22.37
CA VAL A 191 19.14 3.69 -21.09
C VAL A 191 20.28 2.69 -21.23
N ASN A 192 20.08 1.56 -21.91
CA ASN A 192 21.15 0.60 -22.19
C ASN A 192 22.31 1.23 -22.98
N ASP A 193 22.04 2.09 -23.96
CA ASP A 193 23.07 2.81 -24.71
C ASP A 193 23.87 3.76 -23.80
N MET A 194 23.19 4.44 -22.88
CA MET A 194 23.85 5.30 -21.89
C MET A 194 24.72 4.49 -20.93
N MET A 195 24.23 3.35 -20.43
CA MET A 195 25.00 2.43 -19.57
C MET A 195 26.27 1.93 -20.28
N ASN A 196 26.15 1.48 -21.52
CA ASN A 196 27.27 1.03 -22.32
C ASN A 196 28.28 2.17 -22.57
N ARG A 197 27.81 3.39 -22.82
CA ARG A 197 28.67 4.54 -23.07
C ARG A 197 29.45 4.96 -21.83
N TYR A 198 28.78 5.12 -20.69
CA TYR A 198 29.31 5.77 -19.49
C TYR A 198 29.82 4.80 -18.42
N GLU A 199 29.15 3.67 -18.21
CA GLU A 199 29.53 2.66 -17.21
C GLU A 199 30.24 1.44 -17.80
N LYS A 200 30.24 1.27 -19.13
CA LYS A 200 30.75 0.06 -19.81
C LYS A 200 30.05 -1.22 -19.36
N ARG A 201 28.74 -1.11 -19.09
CA ARG A 201 27.86 -2.19 -18.63
C ARG A 201 26.64 -2.30 -19.53
N ASP A 202 26.08 -3.50 -19.59
CA ASP A 202 24.82 -3.77 -20.30
C ASP A 202 23.67 -3.88 -19.29
N ILE A 203 22.46 -3.55 -19.71
CA ILE A 203 21.27 -3.65 -18.87
C ILE A 203 21.06 -5.07 -18.34
N ARG A 204 21.51 -6.11 -19.07
CA ARG A 204 21.47 -7.50 -18.60
C ARG A 204 22.26 -7.73 -17.31
N ASP A 205 23.28 -6.91 -17.03
CA ASP A 205 24.04 -6.95 -15.77
C ASP A 205 23.17 -6.53 -14.56
N VAL A 206 22.09 -5.78 -14.81
CA VAL A 206 21.11 -5.31 -13.82
C VAL A 206 19.90 -6.24 -13.73
N VAL A 207 19.36 -6.63 -14.89
CA VAL A 207 18.16 -7.49 -14.98
C VAL A 207 18.45 -8.89 -14.44
N ARG A 208 19.59 -9.49 -14.83
CA ARG A 208 20.03 -10.84 -14.44
C ARG A 208 18.94 -11.93 -14.53
N ALA A 209 18.02 -11.78 -15.47
CA ALA A 209 16.91 -12.70 -15.68
C ALA A 209 16.57 -12.75 -17.18
N ASP A 210 16.10 -13.91 -17.64
CA ASP A 210 15.69 -14.13 -19.03
C ASP A 210 14.22 -13.72 -19.27
N ALA A 211 13.41 -13.69 -18.21
CA ALA A 211 12.01 -13.30 -18.23
C ALA A 211 11.60 -12.62 -16.91
N ILE A 212 10.53 -11.83 -16.96
CA ILE A 212 9.89 -11.25 -15.78
C ILE A 212 8.51 -11.89 -15.67
N GLU A 213 8.37 -12.84 -14.75
CA GLU A 213 7.14 -13.59 -14.52
C GLU A 213 6.79 -13.60 -13.03
N PRO A 214 5.50 -13.77 -12.67
CA PRO A 214 4.34 -13.74 -13.55
C PRO A 214 3.89 -12.30 -13.84
N LEU A 215 2.99 -12.13 -14.83
CA LEU A 215 2.36 -10.86 -15.18
C LEU A 215 1.56 -10.26 -14.02
N ILE A 216 1.34 -8.95 -14.05
CA ILE A 216 0.35 -8.30 -13.18
C ILE A 216 -1.04 -8.56 -13.75
N VAL A 217 -1.92 -9.17 -12.96
CA VAL A 217 -3.29 -9.50 -13.34
C VAL A 217 -4.29 -9.05 -12.27
N PHE A 218 -5.46 -8.55 -12.71
CA PHE A 218 -6.56 -8.20 -11.83
C PHE A 218 -7.59 -9.32 -11.82
N GLU A 219 -7.44 -10.22 -10.85
CA GLU A 219 -8.30 -11.39 -10.63
C GLU A 219 -8.92 -11.29 -9.22
N PRO A 220 -9.98 -12.08 -8.92
CA PRO A 220 -10.55 -12.10 -7.57
C PRO A 220 -9.50 -12.41 -6.49
N ASN A 221 -9.31 -11.48 -5.54
CA ASN A 221 -8.30 -11.58 -4.47
C ASN A 221 -8.88 -11.90 -3.09
N LYS A 222 -10.19 -12.16 -2.98
CA LYS A 222 -10.91 -12.33 -1.70
C LYS A 222 -10.26 -13.35 -0.77
N ASP A 223 -9.99 -14.55 -1.25
CA ASP A 223 -9.43 -15.63 -0.42
C ASP A 223 -8.05 -15.25 0.13
N TYR A 224 -7.26 -14.57 -0.69
CA TYR A 224 -5.94 -14.09 -0.30
C TYR A 224 -6.03 -13.01 0.77
N VAL A 225 -6.81 -11.95 0.52
CA VAL A 225 -7.03 -10.84 1.47
C VAL A 225 -7.57 -11.38 2.80
N ASN A 226 -8.49 -12.35 2.76
CA ASN A 226 -9.06 -12.98 3.96
C ASN A 226 -8.02 -13.77 4.75
N SER A 227 -7.14 -14.50 4.06
CA SER A 227 -6.05 -15.23 4.71
C SER A 227 -5.04 -14.28 5.39
N VAL A 228 -4.73 -13.15 4.73
CA VAL A 228 -3.86 -12.09 5.27
C VAL A 228 -4.53 -11.48 6.50
N LEU A 229 -5.80 -11.09 6.39
CA LEU A 229 -6.58 -10.49 7.48
C LEU A 229 -6.63 -11.39 8.71
N GLU A 230 -6.94 -12.69 8.54
CA GLU A 230 -6.95 -13.66 9.64
C GLU A 230 -5.57 -13.83 10.27
N ALA A 231 -4.51 -13.83 9.46
CA ALA A 231 -3.16 -14.08 9.93
C ALA A 231 -2.53 -12.90 10.67
N GLN A 232 -2.84 -11.65 10.30
CA GLN A 232 -1.98 -10.51 10.67
C GLN A 232 -2.68 -9.18 11.01
N ILE A 233 -3.98 -9.18 11.27
CA ILE A 233 -4.71 -7.94 11.63
C ILE A 233 -4.15 -7.23 12.87
N ASP A 234 -3.56 -7.97 13.81
CA ASP A 234 -2.94 -7.48 15.06
C ASP A 234 -1.42 -7.31 14.95
N LEU A 235 -0.85 -7.27 13.74
CA LEU A 235 0.53 -6.83 13.56
C LEU A 235 0.64 -5.31 13.62
N ALA A 236 1.76 -4.84 14.13
CA ALA A 236 2.20 -3.46 14.18
C ALA A 236 3.69 -3.37 13.80
N PRO A 237 4.13 -2.25 13.20
CA PRO A 237 5.53 -2.07 12.86
C PRO A 237 6.35 -1.67 14.10
N TYR A 238 7.52 -2.27 14.27
CA TYR A 238 8.48 -1.88 15.30
C TYR A 238 9.90 -2.22 14.87
N ASN A 239 10.81 -1.23 14.91
CA ASN A 239 12.22 -1.42 14.60
C ASN A 239 12.45 -2.11 13.24
N MET A 240 11.76 -1.64 12.20
CA MET A 240 11.78 -2.19 10.83
C MET A 240 11.28 -3.65 10.71
N GLU A 241 10.58 -4.17 11.72
CA GLU A 241 9.92 -5.49 11.70
C GLU A 241 8.42 -5.36 11.93
N PHE A 242 7.69 -6.46 11.73
CA PHE A 242 6.26 -6.55 12.02
C PHE A 242 6.04 -7.51 13.20
N VAL A 243 5.55 -6.98 14.32
CA VAL A 243 5.37 -7.71 15.57
C VAL A 243 3.91 -7.68 16.02
N ARG A 244 3.49 -8.63 16.84
CA ARG A 244 2.12 -8.63 17.39
C ARG A 244 1.95 -7.46 18.35
N MET A 245 0.77 -6.84 18.36
CA MET A 245 0.47 -5.70 19.24
C MET A 245 0.74 -6.00 20.73
N ARG A 246 0.51 -7.23 21.19
CA ARG A 246 0.82 -7.68 22.56
C ARG A 246 2.31 -7.69 22.91
N ASP A 247 3.18 -7.76 21.91
CA ASP A 247 4.63 -7.92 22.06
C ASP A 247 5.39 -6.59 21.85
N LEU A 248 4.69 -5.51 21.50
CA LEU A 248 5.26 -4.14 21.44
C LEU A 248 5.85 -3.73 22.80
N PRO A 249 6.83 -2.82 22.85
CA PRO A 249 7.28 -2.23 24.11
C PRO A 249 6.24 -1.26 24.68
N ASP A 250 6.22 -1.08 26.01
CA ASP A 250 5.25 -0.19 26.67
C ASP A 250 5.50 1.30 26.41
N ASP A 251 6.72 1.68 26.00
CA ASP A 251 7.13 3.04 25.63
C ASP A 251 7.19 3.25 24.10
N TRP A 252 6.49 2.41 23.32
CA TRP A 252 6.43 2.53 21.86
C TRP A 252 5.90 3.91 21.43
N ALA A 253 6.71 4.67 20.69
CA ALA A 253 6.46 6.07 20.35
C ALA A 253 5.12 6.30 19.61
N THR A 254 4.67 5.30 18.85
CA THR A 254 3.39 5.35 18.13
C THR A 254 2.18 5.52 19.05
N PHE A 255 2.19 5.03 20.29
CA PHE A 255 1.06 5.27 21.22
C PHE A 255 0.81 6.76 21.46
N MET A 256 1.89 7.52 21.69
CA MET A 256 1.81 8.96 21.90
C MET A 256 1.50 9.71 20.61
N TYR A 257 2.02 9.24 19.48
CA TYR A 257 1.70 9.77 18.16
C TYR A 257 0.19 9.66 17.88
N GLN A 258 -0.36 8.44 17.90
CA GLN A 258 -1.77 8.15 17.66
C GLN A 258 -2.68 8.98 18.55
N ARG A 259 -2.38 9.09 19.85
CA ARG A 259 -3.16 9.91 20.78
C ARG A 259 -3.27 11.37 20.33
N LYS A 260 -2.21 11.91 19.73
CA LYS A 260 -2.16 13.30 19.25
C LYS A 260 -2.91 13.46 17.94
N VAL A 261 -2.72 12.56 16.97
CA VAL A 261 -3.35 12.69 15.64
C VAL A 261 -4.84 12.37 15.70
N ASN A 262 -5.22 11.35 16.46
CA ASN A 262 -6.62 10.96 16.68
C ASN A 262 -7.35 11.85 17.71
N ALA A 263 -6.74 12.94 18.16
CA ALA A 263 -7.34 13.80 19.18
C ALA A 263 -8.57 14.53 18.62
N GLY A 264 -9.74 14.27 19.23
CA GLY A 264 -10.99 14.94 18.88
C GLY A 264 -11.90 14.05 18.03
N SER A 265 -11.72 14.06 16.72
CA SER A 265 -12.54 13.31 15.76
C SER A 265 -11.62 12.51 14.83
N VAL A 266 -12.05 11.28 14.53
CA VAL A 266 -11.34 10.34 13.65
C VAL A 266 -12.26 10.13 12.44
N PRO A 267 -12.02 10.85 11.33
CA PRO A 267 -12.92 10.87 10.18
C PRO A 267 -13.28 9.47 9.66
N SER A 268 -12.32 8.54 9.66
CA SER A 268 -12.52 7.15 9.28
C SER A 268 -13.52 6.41 10.16
N GLU A 269 -13.63 6.76 11.45
CA GLU A 269 -14.65 6.20 12.34
C GLU A 269 -15.97 6.96 12.20
N ASP A 270 -15.93 8.28 11.99
CA ASP A 270 -17.11 9.14 11.84
C ASP A 270 -17.95 8.81 10.59
N VAL A 271 -17.32 8.33 9.51
CA VAL A 271 -18.04 7.89 8.30
C VAL A 271 -18.80 6.57 8.48
N VAL A 272 -18.53 5.81 9.54
CA VAL A 272 -19.26 4.58 9.85
C VAL A 272 -20.51 4.92 10.66
N VAL A 273 -21.56 5.38 9.96
CA VAL A 273 -22.83 5.74 10.58
C VAL A 273 -23.63 4.50 11.00
N PRO A 274 -24.28 4.46 12.18
CA PRO A 274 -25.01 3.28 12.67
C PRO A 274 -26.08 2.75 11.71
N GLU A 275 -26.65 3.61 10.87
CA GLU A 275 -27.70 3.29 9.91
C GLU A 275 -27.16 2.72 8.57
N SER A 276 -25.84 2.74 8.36
CA SER A 276 -25.19 2.19 7.16
C SER A 276 -25.35 0.66 7.08
N ARG A 277 -25.52 0.11 5.86
CA ARG A 277 -25.55 -1.35 5.63
C ARG A 277 -24.29 -2.04 6.13
N TYR A 278 -23.16 -1.31 6.17
CA TYR A 278 -21.84 -1.84 6.48
C TYR A 278 -21.42 -1.58 7.94
N ALA A 279 -22.18 -0.82 8.72
CA ALA A 279 -21.84 -0.46 10.10
C ALA A 279 -21.59 -1.67 11.01
N ASN A 280 -22.42 -2.71 10.87
CA ASN A 280 -22.30 -3.94 11.64
C ASN A 280 -20.99 -4.69 11.36
N LEU A 281 -20.40 -4.52 10.18
CA LEU A 281 -19.12 -5.16 9.81
C LEU A 281 -17.97 -4.55 10.61
N ALA A 282 -17.93 -3.22 10.75
CA ALA A 282 -16.94 -2.52 11.59
C ALA A 282 -17.05 -2.90 13.08
N GLY A 283 -18.25 -3.31 13.52
CA GLY A 283 -18.53 -3.77 14.87
C GLY A 283 -18.14 -5.23 15.15
N ALA A 284 -17.66 -5.98 14.15
CA ALA A 284 -17.32 -7.39 14.33
C ALA A 284 -16.22 -7.59 15.40
N SER A 285 -16.26 -8.74 16.09
CA SER A 285 -15.40 -8.99 17.25
C SER A 285 -13.91 -8.85 16.96
N MET A 286 -13.47 -9.18 15.75
CA MET A 286 -12.06 -9.12 15.36
C MET A 286 -11.54 -7.68 15.38
N TYR A 287 -12.22 -6.76 14.70
CA TYR A 287 -11.82 -5.34 14.63
C TYR A 287 -11.93 -4.64 15.99
N ARG A 288 -12.96 -4.97 16.78
CA ARG A 288 -13.08 -4.44 18.16
C ARG A 288 -11.90 -4.85 19.03
N LYS A 289 -11.48 -6.12 18.97
CA LYS A 289 -10.33 -6.61 19.75
C LYS A 289 -9.04 -5.87 19.39
N VAL A 290 -8.79 -5.60 18.11
CA VAL A 290 -7.62 -4.83 17.66
C VAL A 290 -7.63 -3.42 18.23
N LYS A 291 -8.77 -2.71 18.14
CA LYS A 291 -8.92 -1.36 18.70
C LYS A 291 -8.76 -1.35 20.23
N GLU A 292 -9.36 -2.33 20.92
CA GLU A 292 -9.26 -2.48 22.38
C GLU A 292 -7.84 -2.82 22.84
N GLU A 293 -7.14 -3.70 22.12
CA GLU A 293 -5.76 -4.05 22.41
C GLU A 293 -4.84 -2.83 22.25
N MET A 294 -4.92 -2.13 21.12
CA MET A 294 -4.16 -0.90 20.88
C MET A 294 -4.43 0.16 21.95
N ALA A 295 -5.69 0.45 22.25
CA ALA A 295 -6.06 1.39 23.31
C ALA A 295 -5.56 0.94 24.70
N GLY A 296 -5.66 -0.35 25.00
CA GLY A 296 -5.17 -0.93 26.25
C GLY A 296 -3.64 -0.86 26.40
N ARG A 297 -2.88 -0.97 25.30
CA ARG A 297 -1.44 -0.74 25.29
C ARG A 297 -1.10 0.73 25.52
N ALA A 298 -1.73 1.64 24.79
CA ALA A 298 -1.52 3.09 24.94
C ALA A 298 -1.82 3.60 26.36
N MET A 299 -2.83 3.03 27.04
CA MET A 299 -3.14 3.39 28.43
C MET A 299 -2.12 2.88 29.45
N ARG A 300 -1.35 1.82 29.14
CA ARG A 300 -0.27 1.32 30.01
C ARG A 300 0.94 2.25 29.98
N GLU A 301 1.28 2.76 28.80
CA GLU A 301 2.33 3.78 28.61
C GLU A 301 2.11 4.98 29.55
N LEU A 302 0.88 5.53 29.57
CA LEU A 302 0.54 6.68 30.43
C LEU A 302 0.75 6.42 31.93
N ARG A 303 0.62 5.17 32.37
CA ARG A 303 0.88 4.79 33.77
C ARG A 303 2.37 4.63 34.05
N ALA A 304 3.17 4.35 33.03
CA ALA A 304 4.62 4.23 33.12
C ALA A 304 5.34 5.58 32.91
N ALA A 305 4.70 6.55 32.25
CA ALA A 305 5.25 7.87 32.01
C ALA A 305 5.42 8.66 33.32
N PRO A 306 6.60 9.28 33.58
CA PRO A 306 6.79 10.15 34.73
C PRO A 306 5.81 11.34 34.67
N PRO A 307 5.32 11.84 35.83
CA PRO A 307 4.39 12.96 35.84
C PRO A 307 5.00 14.17 35.13
N PRO A 308 4.19 14.98 34.42
CA PRO A 308 4.67 16.14 33.71
C PRO A 308 5.40 17.08 34.69
N ARG A 309 6.57 17.56 34.28
CA ARG A 309 7.37 18.56 35.02
C ARG A 309 6.75 19.94 34.94
#